data_AF-A0A4E0RK55-F1
#
_entry.id   AF-A0A4E0RK55-F1
#
_cell.length_a   1.000
_cell.length_b   1.000
_cell.length_c   1.000
_cell.angle_alpha   90.00
_cell.angle_beta   90.00
_cell.angle_gamma   90.00
#
_symmetry.space_group_name_H-M   'P 1'
#
loop_
_entity.id
_entity.type
_entity.pdbx_description
1 polymer ?
#
loop_
_entity_poly.entity_id
_entity_poly.type
_entity_poly.pdbx_seq_one_letter_code
_entity_poly.pdbx_strand_id
1 'polypeptide(L)'
;MLRGAVVIALVFLSAVIAEEKYSEKYDYVDVDGILANDKQRESYYKCFAGIGPCKTAAARFFRDTLPEAIVTRCKKCTARQSVNFDKISDWYTTNEPEKYQIIVAKAVRDIMAKSA
;
A
#
# COMPACT_ATOMS: atom_id res chain seq x y z
N MET A 1 22.12 31.45 -50.53
CA MET A 1 22.92 30.19 -50.52
C MET A 1 23.39 29.97 -49.08
N LEU A 2 22.50 29.49 -48.22
CA LEU A 2 22.45 28.09 -47.77
C LEU A 2 23.73 27.62 -47.04
N ARG A 3 23.94 28.11 -45.82
CA ARG A 3 24.73 27.45 -44.77
C ARG A 3 24.05 27.81 -43.45
N GLY A 4 22.84 27.33 -43.26
CA GLY A 4 22.63 25.96 -42.83
C GLY A 4 22.35 26.07 -41.35
N ALA A 5 21.09 26.35 -41.04
CA ALA A 5 20.57 26.48 -39.70
C ALA A 5 21.01 25.24 -38.91
N VAL A 6 21.99 25.40 -38.03
CA VAL A 6 22.24 24.44 -36.96
C VAL A 6 21.10 24.67 -35.97
N VAL A 7 19.94 24.14 -36.32
CA VAL A 7 18.82 23.98 -35.42
C VAL A 7 19.32 23.00 -34.37
N ILE A 8 19.81 23.54 -33.26
CA ILE A 8 20.08 22.78 -32.05
C ILE A 8 18.71 22.31 -31.55
N ALA A 9 18.26 21.18 -32.08
CA ALA A 9 17.13 20.44 -31.54
C ALA A 9 17.60 19.78 -30.24
N LEU A 10 17.56 20.55 -29.15
CA LEU A 10 17.58 20.01 -27.79
C LEU A 10 16.29 19.20 -27.60
N VAL A 11 16.33 17.94 -28.01
CA VAL A 11 15.31 16.96 -27.64
C VAL A 11 15.47 16.72 -26.15
N PHE A 12 14.71 17.43 -25.33
CA PHE A 12 14.51 17.09 -23.93
C PHE A 12 13.78 15.75 -23.87
N LEU A 13 14.56 14.66 -23.82
CA LEU A 13 14.04 13.33 -23.54
C LEU A 13 13.69 13.30 -22.06
N SER A 14 12.49 13.77 -21.69
CA SER A 14 11.95 13.56 -20.36
C SER A 14 11.69 12.07 -20.21
N ALA A 15 12.62 11.37 -19.55
CA ALA A 15 12.40 9.99 -19.14
C ALA A 15 11.21 10.00 -18.17
N VAL A 16 10.05 9.54 -18.63
CA VAL A 16 8.91 9.26 -17.76
C VAL A 16 9.35 8.07 -16.92
N ILE A 17 9.81 8.32 -15.69
CA ILE A 17 10.04 7.25 -14.71
C ILE A 17 8.64 6.74 -14.37
N ALA A 18 8.25 5.61 -14.96
CA ALA A 18 7.06 4.89 -14.55
C ALA A 18 7.27 4.46 -13.09
N GLU A 19 6.50 5.02 -12.16
CA GLU A 19 6.58 4.64 -10.76
C GLU A 19 6.04 3.21 -10.60
N GLU A 20 6.88 2.29 -10.13
CA GLU A 20 6.50 0.90 -9.89
C GLU A 20 5.40 0.84 -8.82
N LYS A 21 4.21 0.34 -9.19
CA LYS A 21 3.09 0.14 -8.28
C LYS A 21 2.95 -1.33 -7.90
N TYR A 22 2.31 -1.60 -6.77
CA TYR A 22 1.87 -2.92 -6.38
C TYR A 22 0.89 -3.50 -7.40
N SER A 23 0.81 -4.83 -7.46
CA SER A 23 -0.15 -5.50 -8.33
C SER A 23 -1.58 -5.08 -8.00
N GLU A 24 -2.34 -4.69 -9.02
CA GLU A 24 -3.77 -4.36 -8.94
C GLU A 24 -4.69 -5.59 -8.83
N LYS A 25 -4.11 -6.79 -8.83
CA LYS A 25 -4.85 -8.07 -8.86
C LYS A 25 -5.94 -8.16 -7.79
N TYR A 26 -5.76 -7.53 -6.63
CA TYR A 26 -6.69 -7.60 -5.50
C TYR A 26 -7.44 -6.29 -5.22
N ASP A 27 -7.44 -5.35 -6.17
CA ASP A 27 -8.13 -4.05 -6.00
C ASP A 27 -9.66 -4.19 -5.95
N TYR A 28 -10.18 -5.35 -6.33
CA TYR A 28 -11.60 -5.71 -6.23
C TYR A 28 -12.06 -6.01 -4.79
N VAL A 29 -11.16 -6.09 -3.81
CA VAL A 29 -11.52 -6.41 -2.43
C VAL A 29 -12.49 -5.37 -1.86
N ASP A 30 -13.61 -5.85 -1.32
CA ASP A 30 -14.63 -5.04 -0.66
C ASP A 30 -14.20 -4.69 0.77
N VAL A 31 -13.51 -3.56 0.90
CA VAL A 31 -13.05 -3.03 2.19
C VAL A 31 -14.22 -2.60 3.07
N ASP A 32 -15.28 -2.03 2.50
CA ASP A 32 -16.45 -1.58 3.26
C ASP A 32 -17.18 -2.76 3.91
N GLY A 33 -17.41 -3.82 3.13
CA GLY A 33 -18.00 -5.06 3.63
C GLY A 33 -17.15 -5.73 4.72
N ILE A 34 -15.82 -5.72 4.57
CA ILE A 34 -14.90 -6.26 5.59
C ILE A 34 -14.95 -5.42 6.87
N LEU A 35 -14.89 -4.08 6.77
CA LEU A 35 -14.92 -3.19 7.93
C LEU A 35 -16.26 -3.28 8.67
N ALA A 36 -17.38 -3.43 7.96
CA ALA A 36 -18.70 -3.60 8.55
C ALA A 36 -18.94 -4.99 9.19
N ASN A 37 -18.09 -5.98 8.94
CA ASN A 37 -18.26 -7.34 9.44
C ASN A 37 -17.20 -7.70 10.49
N ASP A 38 -17.60 -7.68 11.77
CA ASP A 38 -16.70 -7.94 12.91
C ASP A 38 -15.89 -9.24 12.77
N LYS A 39 -16.50 -10.33 12.29
CA LYS A 39 -15.82 -11.62 12.13
C LYS A 39 -14.75 -11.57 11.03
N GLN A 40 -15.03 -10.88 9.93
CA GLN A 40 -14.05 -10.70 8.86
C GLN A 40 -12.96 -9.71 9.28
N ARG A 41 -13.32 -8.55 9.82
CA ARG A 41 -12.39 -7.54 10.32
C ARG A 41 -11.40 -8.13 11.32
N GLU A 42 -11.89 -8.87 12.32
CA GLU A 42 -11.04 -9.55 13.30
C GLU A 42 -10.16 -10.63 12.66
N SER A 43 -10.65 -11.33 11.63
CA SER A 43 -9.84 -12.30 10.88
C SER A 43 -8.69 -11.63 10.11
N TYR A 44 -8.91 -10.44 9.53
CA TYR A 44 -7.86 -9.67 8.88
C TYR A 44 -6.86 -9.12 9.91
N TYR A 45 -7.36 -8.52 10.99
CA TYR A 45 -6.53 -8.02 12.09
C TYR A 45 -5.58 -9.10 12.63
N LYS A 46 -6.10 -10.28 12.97
CA LYS A 46 -5.28 -11.40 13.46
C LYS A 46 -4.19 -11.80 12.47
N CYS A 47 -4.51 -11.80 11.18
CA CYS A 47 -3.47 -12.07 10.19
C CYS A 47 -2.40 -10.98 10.15
N PHE A 48 -2.80 -9.71 10.14
CA PHE A 48 -1.87 -8.59 9.98
C PHE A 48 -1.00 -8.42 11.23
N ALA A 49 -1.55 -8.72 12.41
CA ALA A 49 -0.83 -8.81 13.67
C ALA A 49 0.07 -10.05 13.79
N GLY A 50 -0.06 -11.04 12.89
CA GLY A 50 0.72 -12.28 12.93
C GLY A 50 0.30 -13.27 14.01
N ILE A 51 -0.91 -13.11 14.58
CA ILE A 51 -1.47 -13.95 15.64
C ILE A 51 -2.52 -14.94 15.12
N GLY A 52 -2.62 -15.08 13.80
CA GLY A 52 -3.52 -16.01 13.12
C GLY A 52 -3.23 -16.10 11.62
N PRO A 53 -3.86 -17.06 10.92
CA PRO A 53 -3.62 -17.26 9.50
C PRO A 53 -4.32 -16.20 8.64
N CYS A 54 -3.69 -15.83 7.53
CA CYS A 54 -4.40 -15.13 6.45
C CYS A 54 -5.20 -16.13 5.63
N LYS A 55 -6.53 -15.99 5.65
CA LYS A 55 -7.45 -16.91 4.97
C LYS A 55 -7.45 -16.77 3.45
N THR A 56 -7.25 -15.56 2.93
CA THR A 56 -7.30 -15.28 1.48
C THR A 56 -5.92 -14.93 0.93
N ALA A 57 -5.74 -15.11 -0.38
CA ALA A 57 -4.52 -14.67 -1.07
C ALA A 57 -4.36 -13.15 -1.03
N ALA A 58 -5.47 -12.40 -1.11
CA ALA A 58 -5.48 -10.95 -0.97
C ALA A 58 -4.99 -10.50 0.42
N ALA A 59 -5.47 -11.14 1.49
CA ALA A 59 -5.01 -10.83 2.86
C ALA A 59 -3.50 -11.07 3.01
N ARG A 60 -2.98 -12.16 2.44
CA ARG A 60 -1.53 -12.43 2.46
C ARG A 60 -0.75 -11.34 1.73
N PHE A 61 -1.18 -11.03 0.51
CA PHE A 61 -0.57 -9.97 -0.29
C PHE A 61 -0.52 -8.64 0.46
N PHE A 62 -1.67 -8.16 0.98
CA PHE A 62 -1.71 -6.89 1.67
C PHE A 62 -0.91 -6.88 2.97
N ARG A 63 -0.93 -7.96 3.75
CA ARG A 63 -0.06 -8.08 4.94
C ARG A 63 1.42 -7.97 4.56
N ASP A 64 1.83 -8.63 3.48
CA ASP A 64 3.25 -8.71 3.10
C ASP A 64 3.76 -7.36 2.56
N THR A 65 2.89 -6.55 1.94
CA THR A 65 3.21 -5.19 1.46
C THR A 65 2.97 -4.09 2.51
N LEU A 66 2.16 -4.36 3.54
CA LEU A 66 1.75 -3.37 4.55
C LEU A 66 2.92 -2.62 5.22
N PRO A 67 4.05 -3.26 5.59
CA PRO A 67 5.19 -2.56 6.20
C PRO A 67 5.74 -1.42 5.34
N GLU A 68 5.96 -1.68 4.06
CA GLU A 68 6.43 -0.65 3.11
C GLU A 68 5.34 0.40 2.87
N ALA A 69 4.08 -0.01 2.71
CA ALA A 69 2.97 0.91 2.51
C ALA A 69 2.82 1.91 3.66
N ILE A 70 2.96 1.47 4.92
CA ILE A 70 2.90 2.36 6.09
C ILE A 70 4.08 3.36 6.09
N VAL A 71 5.31 2.86 5.94
CA VAL A 71 6.52 3.69 6.11
C VAL A 71 6.71 4.67 4.94
N THR A 72 6.31 4.26 3.74
CA THR A 72 6.41 5.09 2.52
C THR A 72 5.16 5.90 2.23
N ARG A 73 4.13 5.84 3.10
CA ARG A 73 2.83 6.49 2.90
C ARG A 73 2.19 6.12 1.57
N CYS A 74 2.07 4.82 1.33
CA CYS A 74 1.45 4.21 0.15
C CYS A 74 2.06 4.62 -1.19
N LYS A 75 3.37 4.94 -1.24
CA LYS A 75 4.05 5.38 -2.48
C LYS A 75 3.81 4.44 -3.68
N LYS A 76 3.80 3.12 -3.44
CA LYS A 76 3.58 2.11 -4.48
C LYS A 76 2.12 1.64 -4.59
N CYS A 77 1.20 2.17 -3.79
CA CYS A 77 -0.21 1.79 -3.87
C CYS A 77 -0.84 2.24 -5.19
N THR A 78 -1.74 1.44 -5.74
CA THR A 78 -2.64 1.90 -6.81
C THR A 78 -3.58 3.00 -6.28
N ALA A 79 -4.31 3.66 -7.18
CA ALA A 79 -5.32 4.64 -6.77
C ALA A 79 -6.38 4.00 -5.85
N ARG A 80 -6.84 2.78 -6.16
CA ARG A 80 -7.83 2.07 -5.35
C ARG A 80 -7.25 1.62 -4.00
N GLN A 81 -6.01 1.13 -3.99
CA GLN A 81 -5.32 0.74 -2.76
C GLN A 81 -5.08 1.92 -1.83
N SER A 82 -4.75 3.10 -2.37
CA SER A 82 -4.54 4.31 -1.56
C SER A 82 -5.84 4.74 -0.87
N VAL A 83 -6.95 4.83 -1.63
CA VAL A 83 -8.28 5.13 -1.06
C VAL A 83 -8.70 4.12 0.01
N ASN A 84 -8.45 2.84 -0.25
CA ASN A 84 -8.74 1.77 0.71
C ASN A 84 -7.85 1.87 1.96
N PHE A 85 -6.57 2.20 1.81
CA PHE A 85 -5.63 2.36 2.92
C PHE A 85 -6.03 3.52 3.83
N ASP A 86 -6.40 4.66 3.25
CA ASP A 86 -6.88 5.83 4.00
C ASP A 86 -8.16 5.50 4.77
N LYS A 87 -9.14 4.88 4.09
CA LYS A 87 -10.39 4.44 4.72
C LYS A 87 -10.16 3.50 5.91
N ILE A 88 -9.29 2.51 5.75
CA ILE A 88 -8.95 1.55 6.82
C ILE A 88 -8.27 2.30 7.98
N SER A 89 -7.33 3.19 7.67
CA SER A 89 -6.61 3.98 8.67
C SER A 89 -7.56 4.87 9.46
N ASP A 90 -8.46 5.58 8.80
CA ASP A 90 -9.47 6.43 9.44
C ASP A 90 -10.43 5.61 10.32
N TRP A 91 -10.90 4.47 9.83
CA TRP A 91 -11.79 3.60 10.60
C TRP A 91 -11.10 3.08 11.86
N TYR A 92 -9.88 2.54 11.76
CA TYR A 92 -9.18 1.98 12.91
C TYR A 92 -8.72 3.04 13.91
N THR A 93 -8.24 4.20 13.43
CA THR A 93 -7.87 5.31 14.33
C THR A 93 -9.07 5.88 15.08
N THR A 94 -10.26 5.83 14.49
CA THR A 94 -11.51 6.29 15.12
C THR A 94 -12.11 5.25 16.07
N ASN A 95 -12.15 3.97 15.68
CA ASN A 95 -12.95 2.94 16.36
C ASN A 95 -12.11 1.98 17.21
N GLU A 96 -10.89 1.64 16.79
CA GLU A 96 -10.04 0.64 17.46
C GLU A 96 -8.55 1.10 17.48
N PRO A 97 -8.23 2.27 18.07
CA PRO A 97 -6.91 2.91 17.92
C PRO A 97 -5.75 2.08 18.48
N GLU A 98 -5.97 1.32 19.54
CA GLU A 98 -4.94 0.44 20.12
C GLU A 98 -4.50 -0.65 19.12
N LYS A 99 -5.47 -1.25 18.41
CA LYS A 99 -5.20 -2.23 17.36
C LYS A 99 -4.44 -1.60 16.20
N TYR A 100 -4.80 -0.37 15.81
CA TYR A 100 -4.05 0.38 14.80
C TYR A 100 -2.59 0.56 15.18
N GLN A 101 -2.33 1.02 16.42
CA GLN A 101 -0.97 1.23 16.93
C GLN A 101 -0.15 -0.05 16.95
N ILE A 102 -0.74 -1.18 17.33
CA ILE A 102 -0.07 -2.49 17.29
C ILE A 102 0.36 -2.84 15.86
N ILE A 103 -0.51 -2.64 14.87
CA ILE A 103 -0.21 -2.92 13.47
C ILE A 103 0.89 -1.98 12.95
N VAL A 104 0.81 -0.69 13.24
CA VAL A 104 1.84 0.29 12.82
C VAL A 104 3.19 -0.05 13.46
N ALA A 105 3.22 -0.31 14.77
CA ALA A 105 4.46 -0.68 15.46
C ALA A 105 5.06 -1.97 14.89
N LYS A 106 4.22 -2.97 14.58
CA LYS A 106 4.66 -4.19 13.93
C LYS A 106 5.22 -3.91 12.53
N ALA A 107 4.53 -3.14 11.71
CA ALA A 107 4.97 -2.76 10.36
C ALA A 107 6.34 -2.07 10.37
N VAL A 108 6.55 -1.13 11.29
CA VAL A 108 7.86 -0.46 11.47
C VAL A 108 8.94 -1.45 11.89
N ARG A 109 8.67 -2.36 12.83
CA ARG A 109 9.63 -3.41 13.20
C ARG A 109 9.96 -4.34 12.03
N ASP A 110 8.95 -4.77 11.28
CA ASP A 110 9.11 -5.70 10.16
C ASP A 110 9.93 -5.09 9.02
N ILE A 111 9.77 -3.79 8.74
CA ILE A 111 10.60 -3.12 7.72
C ILE A 111 12.05 -2.98 8.19
N MET A 112 12.27 -2.60 9.46
CA MET A 112 13.62 -2.44 10.02
C MET A 112 14.39 -3.76 10.02
N ALA A 113 13.72 -4.87 10.35
CA ALA A 113 14.32 -6.19 10.34
C ALA A 113 14.69 -6.70 8.94
N LYS A 114 14.04 -6.22 7.87
CA LYS A 114 14.38 -6.55 6.47
C LYS A 114 15.53 -5.70 5.91
N SER A 115 15.85 -4.58 6.56
CA SER A 115 16.91 -3.66 6.14
C SER A 115 18.23 -3.85 6.91
N ALA A 116 18.25 -4.74 7.90
CA ALA A 116 19.42 -5.16 8.66
C ALA A 116 20.04 -6.41 8.02
#